data_AF-A0A1N6KVQ6-F1
#
_entry.id   AF-A0A1N6KVQ6-F1
#
_cell.length_a   1.000
_cell.length_b   1.000
_cell.length_c   1.000
_cell.angle_alpha   90.00
_cell.angle_beta   90.00
_cell.angle_gamma   90.00
#
_symmetry.space_group_name_H-M   'P 1'
#
loop_
_entity.id
_entity.type
_entity.pdbx_description
1 polymer ?
#
loop_
_entity_poly.entity_id
_entity_poly.type
_entity_poly.pdbx_seq_one_letter_code
_entity_poly.pdbx_strand_id
1 'polypeptide(L)'
;MTRPTKARAWSSLLFIALSLTFTGCAAIPAAGGAAGTAGAAGAATGFTGLLGQICQNIEACKAKFCASPCGQLFSQGMSPLKCLTGGSFGNCCPTTPTAAQQAQPGAAGAAAQIQADTAAAKARVASVEYLGTVDCHYWPEAEKTLIDSLRADRNECVRFAAARVMGSGCCCTNKTIAALTLSASAEDTDGNPSENSLRVRAAAAAALSRCAMAPPEPIKPRPPERPDPIQPELPPAIPLERIDPAVGRTEFYYQTAERTPRAALVARARQAIAQASSASQASETATGMPPLGGQSLFDIVSHAQAPKPSATPDGPARDVDVPNFAQAPKPPATPTATPRTVARSQPAPAVAAAPTGGVASDQPAKAKTLKDLFIQSTGAR
;
A
#
# COMPACT_ATOMS: atom_id res chain seq x y z
N MET A 1 5.98 -32.37 -31.46
CA MET A 1 5.48 -32.62 -30.08
C MET A 1 4.10 -32.00 -29.94
N THR A 2 3.07 -32.83 -30.12
CA THR A 2 1.65 -32.44 -30.19
C THR A 2 1.05 -32.33 -28.79
N ARG A 3 0.51 -31.16 -28.43
CA ARG A 3 -0.21 -30.92 -27.17
C ARG A 3 -1.67 -31.41 -27.30
N PRO A 4 -2.22 -32.14 -26.31
CA PRO A 4 -3.63 -32.50 -26.32
C PRO A 4 -4.49 -31.36 -25.77
N THR A 5 -5.49 -30.98 -26.56
CA THR A 5 -6.59 -30.09 -26.18
C THR A 5 -7.61 -30.83 -25.31
N LYS A 6 -7.84 -30.35 -24.08
CA LYS A 6 -9.00 -30.76 -23.25
C LYS A 6 -10.01 -29.62 -23.22
N ALA A 7 -11.02 -29.73 -24.08
CA ALA A 7 -12.28 -29.01 -23.96
C ALA A 7 -13.38 -30.02 -23.66
N ARG A 8 -14.07 -29.89 -22.52
CA ARG A 8 -15.51 -30.21 -22.33
C ARG A 8 -15.93 -30.19 -20.86
N ALA A 9 -17.17 -29.75 -20.66
CA ALA A 9 -18.10 -30.10 -19.58
C ALA A 9 -18.08 -29.30 -18.26
N TRP A 10 -18.47 -28.03 -18.30
CA TRP A 10 -19.00 -27.28 -17.14
C TRP A 10 -20.27 -26.50 -17.54
N SER A 11 -21.40 -27.19 -17.71
CA SER A 11 -22.70 -26.55 -17.97
C SER A 11 -23.87 -27.38 -17.45
N SER A 12 -23.84 -27.78 -16.19
CA SER A 12 -24.99 -28.36 -15.48
C SER A 12 -24.73 -28.35 -13.97
N LEU A 13 -25.03 -27.23 -13.30
CA LEU A 13 -25.23 -27.14 -11.83
C LEU A 13 -25.71 -25.73 -11.45
N LEU A 14 -26.83 -25.29 -12.02
CA LEU A 14 -27.48 -24.03 -11.64
C LEU A 14 -29.00 -24.18 -11.63
N PHE A 15 -29.54 -25.07 -10.80
CA PHE A 15 -30.94 -25.06 -10.35
C PHE A 15 -31.02 -25.94 -9.08
N ILE A 16 -31.90 -25.59 -8.13
CA ILE A 16 -32.05 -26.09 -6.73
C ILE A 16 -31.30 -25.17 -5.73
N ALA A 17 -31.90 -24.45 -4.78
CA ALA A 17 -33.28 -24.30 -4.35
C ALA A 17 -33.47 -22.92 -3.70
N LEU A 18 -34.54 -22.26 -4.11
CA LEU A 18 -35.14 -21.09 -3.47
C LEU A 18 -36.33 -21.61 -2.65
N SER A 19 -36.27 -21.54 -1.31
CA SER A 19 -37.43 -21.45 -0.38
C SER A 19 -36.98 -21.69 1.06
N LEU A 20 -36.80 -20.63 1.86
CA LEU A 20 -36.89 -20.68 3.32
C LEU A 20 -37.37 -19.32 3.84
N THR A 21 -38.66 -19.25 4.12
CA THR A 21 -39.32 -18.19 4.89
C THR A 21 -38.96 -18.35 6.36
N PHE A 22 -38.22 -17.40 6.93
CA PHE A 22 -37.97 -17.33 8.38
C PHE A 22 -39.02 -16.42 9.03
N THR A 23 -39.85 -17.03 9.88
CA THR A 23 -40.81 -16.39 10.78
C THR A 23 -40.08 -15.78 11.98
N GLY A 24 -40.58 -14.63 12.44
CA GLY A 24 -39.87 -13.66 13.29
C GLY A 24 -39.46 -14.10 14.69
N CYS A 25 -38.45 -13.40 15.21
CA CYS A 25 -38.03 -13.42 16.60
C CYS A 25 -38.41 -12.09 17.27
N ALA A 26 -39.18 -12.17 18.35
CA ALA A 26 -39.61 -11.03 19.16
C ALA A 26 -38.42 -10.35 19.87
N ALA A 27 -38.51 -9.03 20.01
CA ALA A 27 -37.50 -8.19 20.65
C ALA A 27 -37.52 -8.31 22.18
N ILE A 28 -36.33 -8.28 22.78
CA ILE A 28 -36.10 -8.02 24.21
C ILE A 28 -35.55 -6.58 24.30
N PRO A 29 -36.04 -5.72 25.22
CA PRO A 29 -35.50 -4.38 25.38
C PRO A 29 -34.22 -4.41 26.22
N ALA A 30 -33.13 -3.86 25.70
CA ALA A 30 -31.95 -3.53 26.48
C ALA A 30 -31.58 -2.06 26.25
N ALA A 31 -31.40 -1.35 27.37
CA ALA A 31 -31.28 0.08 27.49
C ALA A 31 -29.90 0.63 27.09
N GLY A 32 -29.90 1.90 26.64
CA GLY A 32 -28.84 2.87 26.92
C GLY A 32 -27.63 2.90 25.97
N GLY A 33 -27.67 3.79 24.97
CA GLY A 33 -26.48 4.22 24.22
C GLY A 33 -26.85 5.20 23.10
N ALA A 34 -26.54 6.48 23.27
CA ALA A 34 -26.93 7.57 22.38
C ALA A 34 -26.43 7.37 20.93
N ALA A 35 -27.37 7.24 20.00
CA ALA A 35 -27.10 7.18 18.56
C ALA A 35 -27.11 8.58 17.95
N GLY A 36 -25.96 9.01 17.45
CA GLY A 36 -25.85 10.16 16.54
C GLY A 36 -26.53 9.86 15.21
N THR A 37 -27.21 10.87 14.66
CA THR A 37 -28.02 10.83 13.44
C THR A 37 -27.19 10.47 12.20
N ALA A 38 -27.55 9.37 11.54
CA ALA A 38 -26.95 8.93 10.29
C ALA A 38 -27.50 9.75 9.10
N GLY A 39 -26.61 10.42 8.36
CA GLY A 39 -26.91 11.08 7.09
C GLY A 39 -27.04 10.06 5.94
N ALA A 40 -28.06 10.25 5.11
CA ALA A 40 -28.37 9.37 3.98
C ALA A 40 -27.37 9.55 2.82
N ALA A 41 -26.72 8.45 2.41
CA ALA A 41 -25.88 8.39 1.22
C ALA A 41 -26.73 8.01 -0.02
N GLY A 42 -26.42 8.65 -1.16
CA GLY A 42 -27.21 8.61 -2.40
C GLY A 42 -27.39 7.22 -3.01
N ALA A 43 -28.65 6.86 -3.26
CA ALA A 43 -29.06 5.63 -3.89
C ALA A 43 -28.95 5.73 -5.43
N ALA A 44 -28.43 4.68 -6.06
CA ALA A 44 -28.54 4.46 -7.49
C ALA A 44 -30.03 4.32 -7.87
N THR A 45 -30.54 5.23 -8.69
CA THR A 45 -31.92 5.24 -9.19
C THR A 45 -32.09 4.17 -10.26
N GLY A 46 -32.37 2.93 -9.85
CA GLY A 46 -32.56 1.84 -10.80
C GLY A 46 -33.18 0.58 -10.19
N PHE A 47 -34.31 0.72 -9.50
CA PHE A 47 -35.38 -0.28 -9.20
C PHE A 47 -36.27 0.35 -8.12
N THR A 48 -37.08 1.34 -8.50
CA THR A 48 -37.86 2.21 -7.59
C THR A 48 -39.13 1.55 -7.06
N GLY A 49 -39.03 0.33 -6.55
CA GLY A 49 -40.16 -0.43 -5.99
C GLY A 49 -39.84 -1.06 -4.65
N LEU A 50 -40.82 -1.81 -4.11
CA LEU A 50 -40.74 -2.57 -2.85
C LEU A 50 -39.43 -3.37 -2.73
N LEU A 51 -38.93 -3.94 -3.83
CA LEU A 51 -37.66 -4.67 -3.86
C LEU A 51 -36.46 -3.81 -3.48
N GLY A 52 -36.38 -2.57 -3.97
CA GLY A 52 -35.31 -1.64 -3.59
C GLY A 52 -35.35 -1.31 -2.09
N GLN A 53 -36.55 -1.15 -1.53
CA GLN A 53 -36.74 -0.87 -0.11
C GLN A 53 -36.41 -2.10 0.77
N ILE A 54 -36.73 -3.31 0.30
CA ILE A 54 -36.32 -4.57 0.96
C ILE A 54 -34.80 -4.70 0.95
N CYS A 55 -34.12 -4.44 -0.17
CA CYS A 55 -32.66 -4.48 -0.23
C CYS A 55 -32.01 -3.47 0.73
N GLN A 56 -32.50 -2.23 0.78
CA GLN A 56 -32.01 -1.23 1.74
C GLN A 56 -32.23 -1.65 3.20
N ASN A 57 -33.40 -2.22 3.53
CA ASN A 57 -33.70 -2.72 4.87
C ASN A 57 -32.81 -3.91 5.24
N ILE A 58 -32.50 -4.80 4.30
CA ILE A 58 -31.57 -5.92 4.51
C ILE A 58 -30.16 -5.39 4.77
N GLU A 59 -29.68 -4.40 4.03
CA GLU A 59 -28.37 -3.80 4.28
C GLU A 59 -28.31 -3.10 5.64
N ALA A 60 -29.34 -2.35 6.01
CA ALA A 60 -29.43 -1.72 7.33
C ALA A 60 -29.50 -2.76 8.47
N CYS A 61 -30.26 -3.84 8.29
CA CYS A 61 -30.36 -4.93 9.26
C CYS A 61 -29.03 -5.69 9.37
N LYS A 62 -28.36 -5.96 8.24
CA LYS A 62 -27.03 -6.56 8.19
C LYS A 62 -26.00 -5.68 8.90
N ALA A 63 -26.01 -4.36 8.66
CA ALA A 63 -25.13 -3.42 9.36
C ALA A 63 -25.35 -3.45 10.89
N LYS A 64 -26.62 -3.45 11.34
CA LYS A 64 -26.95 -3.56 12.78
C LYS A 64 -26.55 -4.91 13.38
N PHE A 65 -26.81 -6.01 12.67
CA PHE A 65 -26.40 -7.34 13.09
C PHE A 65 -24.87 -7.41 13.23
N CYS A 66 -24.13 -6.91 12.24
CA CYS A 66 -22.67 -6.89 12.24
C CYS A 66 -22.05 -5.96 13.29
N ALA A 67 -22.75 -4.89 13.67
CA ALA A 67 -22.35 -4.04 14.79
C ALA A 67 -22.66 -4.67 16.17
N SER A 68 -23.58 -5.64 16.23
CA SER A 68 -23.94 -6.30 17.49
C SER A 68 -22.86 -7.29 17.96
N PRO A 69 -22.71 -7.51 19.28
CA PRO A 69 -21.81 -8.55 19.82
C PRO A 69 -22.09 -9.94 19.27
N CYS A 70 -23.37 -10.26 19.00
CA CYS A 70 -23.77 -11.53 18.40
C CYS A 70 -23.26 -11.67 16.96
N GLY A 71 -23.31 -10.59 16.15
CA GLY A 71 -22.76 -10.61 14.80
C GLY A 71 -21.23 -10.72 14.78
N GLN A 72 -20.55 -10.10 15.75
CA GLN A 72 -19.11 -10.28 15.93
C GLN A 72 -18.77 -11.74 16.31
N LEU A 73 -19.53 -12.33 17.24
CA LEU A 73 -19.40 -13.74 17.62
C LEU A 73 -19.65 -14.68 16.43
N PHE A 74 -20.70 -14.45 15.65
CA PHE A 74 -21.05 -15.27 14.49
C PHE A 74 -20.00 -15.15 13.37
N SER A 75 -19.48 -13.94 13.14
CA SER A 75 -18.43 -13.70 12.15
C SER A 75 -17.15 -14.48 12.48
N GLN A 76 -16.77 -14.52 13.76
CA GLN A 76 -15.63 -15.28 14.25
C GLN A 76 -15.92 -16.79 14.30
N GLY A 77 -17.13 -17.19 14.72
CA GLY A 77 -17.56 -18.58 14.81
C GLY A 77 -17.65 -19.28 13.45
N MET A 78 -17.91 -18.54 12.37
CA MET A 78 -17.90 -19.08 11.00
C MET A 78 -16.52 -19.10 10.35
N SER A 79 -15.47 -18.57 11.00
CA SER A 79 -14.10 -18.59 10.48
C SER A 79 -13.58 -20.00 10.10
N PRO A 80 -13.72 -21.05 10.95
CA PRO A 80 -13.30 -22.41 10.57
C PRO A 80 -14.08 -22.94 9.36
N LEU A 81 -15.38 -22.64 9.26
CA LEU A 81 -16.18 -23.02 8.10
C LEU A 81 -15.73 -22.30 6.83
N LYS A 82 -15.29 -21.05 6.92
CA LYS A 82 -14.72 -20.32 5.77
C LYS A 82 -13.41 -20.94 5.30
N CYS A 83 -12.54 -21.34 6.23
CA CYS A 83 -11.33 -22.08 5.86
C CYS A 83 -11.68 -23.40 5.18
N LEU A 84 -12.69 -24.12 5.67
CA LEU A 84 -13.09 -25.43 5.15
C LEU A 84 -13.83 -25.36 3.80
N THR A 85 -14.56 -24.27 3.54
CA THR A 85 -15.31 -24.03 2.29
C THR A 85 -14.52 -23.23 1.26
N GLY A 86 -13.23 -22.99 1.50
CA GLY A 86 -12.36 -22.22 0.60
C GLY A 86 -12.78 -20.76 0.44
N GLY A 87 -13.48 -20.19 1.43
CA GLY A 87 -13.99 -18.82 1.38
C GLY A 87 -15.19 -18.62 0.46
N SER A 88 -15.85 -19.69 0.02
CA SER A 88 -17.05 -19.61 -0.84
C SER A 88 -18.23 -18.95 -0.11
N PHE A 89 -18.30 -19.11 1.21
CA PHE A 89 -19.19 -18.32 2.06
C PHE A 89 -18.50 -17.00 2.41
N GLY A 90 -18.87 -15.94 1.70
CA GLY A 90 -18.42 -14.59 2.00
C GLY A 90 -18.69 -14.22 3.46
N ASN A 91 -17.85 -13.36 4.04
CA ASN A 91 -18.09 -12.89 5.40
C ASN A 91 -19.50 -12.29 5.49
N CYS A 92 -20.36 -12.86 6.35
CA CYS A 92 -21.68 -12.29 6.66
C CYS A 92 -21.61 -10.81 7.03
N CYS A 93 -20.46 -10.34 7.50
CA CYS A 93 -20.18 -8.94 7.74
C CYS A 93 -19.05 -8.46 6.82
N PRO A 94 -19.25 -7.38 6.04
CA PRO A 94 -18.16 -6.80 5.26
C PRO A 94 -17.05 -6.38 6.22
N THR A 95 -15.84 -6.87 5.99
CA THR A 95 -14.64 -6.45 6.73
C THR A 95 -14.14 -5.08 6.31
N THR A 96 -14.68 -4.55 5.21
CA THR A 96 -14.37 -3.22 4.70
C THR A 96 -15.24 -2.19 5.42
N PRO A 97 -14.64 -1.17 6.07
CA PRO A 97 -15.39 -0.13 6.74
C PRO A 97 -16.20 0.69 5.74
N THR A 98 -17.37 1.13 6.16
CA THR A 98 -18.29 1.92 5.34
C THR A 98 -17.74 3.31 5.05
N ALA A 99 -18.18 3.95 3.96
CA ALA A 99 -17.75 5.31 3.61
C ALA A 99 -18.01 6.33 4.74
N ALA A 100 -19.11 6.15 5.49
CA ALA A 100 -19.42 6.99 6.65
C ALA A 100 -18.39 6.85 7.78
N GLN A 101 -17.84 5.65 8.00
CA GLN A 101 -16.77 5.42 8.98
C GLN A 101 -15.44 6.02 8.50
N GLN A 102 -15.16 5.94 7.20
CA GLN A 102 -13.95 6.54 6.61
C GLN A 102 -13.98 8.08 6.62
N ALA A 103 -15.17 8.68 6.64
CA ALA A 103 -15.37 10.13 6.69
C ALA A 103 -15.32 10.72 8.12
N GLN A 104 -15.19 9.89 9.17
CA GLN A 104 -15.11 10.39 10.54
C GLN A 104 -13.80 11.19 10.74
N PRO A 105 -13.84 12.37 11.39
CA PRO A 105 -12.63 13.11 11.67
C PRO A 105 -11.75 12.40 12.71
N GLY A 106 -10.44 12.60 12.62
CA GLY A 106 -9.47 12.12 13.62
C GLY A 106 -9.06 10.65 13.46
N ALA A 107 -8.65 10.05 14.59
CA ALA A 107 -8.04 8.72 14.60
C ALA A 107 -8.99 7.59 14.12
N ALA A 108 -10.30 7.73 14.36
CA ALA A 108 -11.29 6.73 13.96
C ALA A 108 -11.44 6.63 12.43
N GLY A 109 -11.53 7.77 11.72
CA GLY A 109 -11.56 7.78 10.26
C GLY A 109 -10.25 7.32 9.64
N ALA A 110 -9.11 7.72 10.21
CA ALA A 110 -7.80 7.24 9.76
C ALA A 110 -7.67 5.71 9.88
N ALA A 111 -8.10 5.12 11.01
CA ALA A 111 -8.12 3.68 11.19
C ALA A 111 -9.05 2.97 10.19
N ALA A 112 -10.23 3.54 9.93
CA ALA A 112 -11.15 3.01 8.91
C ALA A 112 -10.54 3.06 7.50
N GLN A 113 -9.86 4.16 7.14
CA GLN A 113 -9.17 4.24 5.85
C GLN A 113 -8.04 3.20 5.74
N ILE A 114 -7.24 3.02 6.80
CA ILE A 114 -6.17 2.00 6.83
C ILE A 114 -6.77 0.59 6.70
N GLN A 115 -7.89 0.31 7.37
CA GLN A 115 -8.56 -0.98 7.27
C GLN A 115 -9.14 -1.22 5.87
N ALA A 116 -9.69 -0.20 5.23
CA ALA A 116 -10.13 -0.27 3.83
C ALA A 116 -8.95 -0.53 2.88
N ASP A 117 -7.86 0.22 3.02
CA ASP A 117 -6.63 0.05 2.23
C ASP A 117 -6.05 -1.36 2.39
N THR A 118 -6.07 -1.89 3.61
CA THR A 118 -5.59 -3.24 3.95
C THR A 118 -6.51 -4.33 3.37
N ALA A 119 -7.83 -4.12 3.43
CA ALA A 119 -8.79 -5.03 2.81
C ALA A 119 -8.62 -5.09 1.28
N ALA A 120 -8.33 -3.95 0.66
CA ALA A 120 -8.06 -3.85 -0.79
C ALA A 120 -6.66 -4.37 -1.18
N ALA A 121 -5.70 -4.41 -0.26
CA ALA A 121 -4.32 -4.82 -0.54
C ALA A 121 -4.23 -6.22 -1.14
N LYS A 122 -5.07 -7.17 -0.73
CA LYS A 122 -5.08 -8.53 -1.31
C LYS A 122 -5.42 -8.53 -2.80
N ALA A 123 -6.37 -7.69 -3.22
CA ALA A 123 -6.72 -7.54 -4.63
C ALA A 123 -5.58 -6.88 -5.43
N ARG A 124 -4.90 -5.89 -4.83
CA ARG A 124 -3.70 -5.28 -5.44
C ARG A 124 -2.55 -6.27 -5.57
N VAL A 125 -2.29 -7.10 -4.55
CA VAL A 125 -1.31 -8.20 -4.64
C VAL A 125 -1.65 -9.14 -5.81
N ALA A 126 -2.90 -9.60 -5.91
CA ALA A 126 -3.31 -10.48 -7.02
C ALA A 126 -3.15 -9.80 -8.39
N SER A 127 -3.41 -8.50 -8.47
CA SER A 127 -3.19 -7.71 -9.69
C SER A 127 -1.70 -7.61 -10.05
N VAL A 128 -0.84 -7.35 -9.06
CA VAL A 128 0.62 -7.33 -9.23
C VAL A 128 1.16 -8.70 -9.65
N GLU A 129 0.65 -9.78 -9.06
CA GLU A 129 1.00 -11.15 -9.46
C GLU A 129 0.60 -11.44 -10.91
N TYR A 130 -0.57 -10.99 -11.35
CA TYR A 130 -0.99 -11.11 -12.74
C TYR A 130 -0.11 -10.28 -13.69
N LEU A 131 0.20 -9.03 -13.34
CA LEU A 131 1.13 -8.19 -14.12
C LEU A 131 2.53 -8.82 -14.20
N GLY A 132 2.96 -9.54 -13.18
CA GLY A 132 4.20 -10.32 -13.22
C GLY A 132 4.24 -11.42 -14.27
N THR A 133 3.09 -11.83 -14.82
CA THR A 133 2.99 -12.85 -15.88
C THR A 133 3.05 -12.27 -17.29
N VAL A 134 2.90 -10.96 -17.46
CA VAL A 134 2.94 -10.32 -18.78
C VAL A 134 4.38 -9.96 -19.17
N ASP A 135 4.65 -9.92 -20.47
CA ASP A 135 5.94 -9.51 -21.00
C ASP A 135 6.01 -7.97 -21.05
N CYS A 136 6.85 -7.38 -20.20
CA CYS A 136 7.02 -5.93 -20.13
C CYS A 136 7.49 -5.31 -21.46
N HIS A 137 8.10 -6.09 -22.36
CA HIS A 137 8.46 -5.60 -23.70
C HIS A 137 7.23 -5.17 -24.51
N TYR A 138 6.14 -5.92 -24.41
CA TYR A 138 4.90 -5.63 -25.13
C TYR A 138 3.93 -4.76 -24.34
N TRP A 139 4.08 -4.72 -23.02
CA TRP A 139 3.18 -4.04 -22.08
C TRP A 139 3.98 -3.09 -21.17
N PRO A 140 4.53 -1.97 -21.67
CA PRO A 140 5.31 -1.02 -20.87
C PRO A 140 4.50 -0.36 -19.73
N GLU A 141 3.17 -0.33 -19.84
CA GLU A 141 2.28 0.08 -18.77
C GLU A 141 2.31 -0.87 -17.56
N ALA A 142 2.60 -2.16 -17.79
CA ALA A 142 2.74 -3.14 -16.72
C ALA A 142 4.02 -2.89 -15.93
N GLU A 143 5.13 -2.57 -16.62
CA GLU A 143 6.39 -2.16 -16.00
C GLU A 143 6.18 -0.95 -15.09
N LYS A 144 5.53 0.10 -15.60
CA LYS A 144 5.22 1.30 -14.81
C LYS A 144 4.39 0.96 -13.57
N THR A 145 3.33 0.18 -13.74
CA THR A 145 2.45 -0.22 -12.63
C THR A 145 3.20 -1.06 -11.59
N LEU A 146 4.12 -1.92 -12.01
CA LEU A 146 4.98 -2.69 -11.10
C LEU A 146 5.94 -1.78 -10.32
N ILE A 147 6.55 -0.79 -10.97
CA ILE A 147 7.41 0.21 -10.31
C ILE A 147 6.62 1.02 -9.28
N ASP A 148 5.44 1.51 -9.66
CA ASP A 148 4.54 2.25 -8.76
C ASP A 148 4.09 1.36 -7.59
N SER A 149 3.78 0.09 -7.85
CA SER A 149 3.43 -0.88 -6.80
C SER A 149 4.59 -1.19 -5.85
N LEU A 150 5.84 -1.11 -6.34
CA LEU A 150 7.04 -1.31 -5.54
C LEU A 150 7.42 -0.08 -4.70
N ARG A 151 7.24 1.13 -5.23
CA ARG A 151 7.76 2.37 -4.62
C ARG A 151 6.69 3.23 -3.95
N ALA A 152 5.48 3.26 -4.50
CA ALA A 152 4.41 4.14 -4.06
C ALA A 152 3.27 3.43 -3.30
N ASP A 153 3.15 2.10 -3.35
CA ASP A 153 2.10 1.41 -2.58
C ASP A 153 2.35 1.54 -1.07
N ARG A 154 1.30 1.92 -0.34
CA ARG A 154 1.35 2.09 1.12
C ARG A 154 1.52 0.77 1.87
N ASN A 155 1.03 -0.33 1.30
CA ASN A 155 1.00 -1.64 1.93
C ASN A 155 2.26 -2.46 1.58
N GLU A 156 2.95 -2.92 2.62
CA GLU A 156 4.17 -3.72 2.50
C GLU A 156 3.97 -4.99 1.67
N CYS A 157 2.84 -5.69 1.80
CA CYS A 157 2.60 -6.94 1.08
C CYS A 157 2.53 -6.72 -0.43
N VAL A 158 2.01 -5.57 -0.88
CA VAL A 158 1.98 -5.20 -2.30
C VAL A 158 3.39 -4.91 -2.80
N ARG A 159 4.17 -4.13 -2.05
CA ARG A 159 5.58 -3.84 -2.40
C ARG A 159 6.44 -5.11 -2.44
N PHE A 160 6.26 -6.01 -1.47
CA PHE A 160 6.93 -7.31 -1.44
C PHE A 160 6.53 -8.18 -2.64
N ALA A 161 5.25 -8.23 -2.98
CA ALA A 161 4.78 -8.95 -4.15
C ALA A 161 5.39 -8.37 -5.43
N ALA A 162 5.44 -7.04 -5.57
CA ALA A 162 6.04 -6.34 -6.70
C ALA A 162 7.53 -6.69 -6.85
N ALA A 163 8.31 -6.62 -5.77
CA ALA A 163 9.72 -7.02 -5.78
C ALA A 163 9.90 -8.49 -6.19
N ARG A 164 9.07 -9.40 -5.65
CA ARG A 164 9.12 -10.83 -5.96
C ARG A 164 8.81 -11.11 -7.43
N VAL A 165 7.77 -10.50 -7.99
CA VAL A 165 7.38 -10.73 -9.40
C VAL A 165 8.39 -10.12 -10.37
N MET A 166 8.99 -8.97 -10.04
CA MET A 166 10.09 -8.39 -10.84
C MET A 166 11.31 -9.32 -10.89
N GLY A 167 11.58 -10.07 -9.80
CA GLY A 167 12.66 -11.05 -9.76
C GLY A 167 12.38 -12.37 -10.51
N SER A 168 11.12 -12.70 -10.75
CA SER A 168 10.73 -13.88 -11.56
C SER A 168 10.37 -13.55 -13.01
N GLY A 169 10.00 -12.30 -13.29
CA GLY A 169 9.58 -11.83 -14.60
C GLY A 169 10.73 -11.49 -15.54
N CYS A 170 10.39 -11.04 -16.73
CA CYS A 170 11.34 -10.61 -17.77
C CYS A 170 11.72 -9.11 -17.70
N CYS A 171 11.14 -8.36 -16.75
CA CYS A 171 11.15 -6.90 -16.73
C CYS A 171 12.47 -6.28 -16.23
N CYS A 172 13.63 -6.76 -16.68
CA CYS A 172 14.94 -6.24 -16.27
C CYS A 172 15.40 -5.03 -17.09
N THR A 173 14.55 -4.01 -17.21
CA THR A 173 14.83 -2.73 -17.86
C THR A 173 15.70 -1.83 -16.97
N ASN A 174 16.20 -0.72 -17.52
CA ASN A 174 16.96 0.27 -16.76
C ASN A 174 16.12 0.91 -15.63
N LYS A 175 14.82 1.15 -15.86
CA LYS A 175 13.90 1.72 -14.86
C LYS A 175 13.66 0.73 -13.71
N THR A 176 13.43 -0.54 -14.02
CA THR A 176 13.28 -1.58 -12.99
C THR A 176 14.54 -1.76 -12.16
N ILE A 177 15.72 -1.78 -12.78
CA ILE A 177 17.00 -1.86 -12.05
C ILE A 177 17.16 -0.65 -11.12
N ALA A 178 16.84 0.55 -11.58
CA ALA A 178 16.90 1.75 -10.75
C ALA A 178 15.91 1.71 -9.58
N ALA A 179 14.66 1.28 -9.82
CA ALA A 179 13.64 1.15 -8.76
C ALA A 179 14.02 0.10 -7.71
N LEU A 180 14.45 -1.09 -8.14
CA LEU A 180 14.92 -2.15 -7.25
C LEU A 180 16.16 -1.72 -6.45
N THR A 181 17.07 -0.96 -7.06
CA THR A 181 18.25 -0.41 -6.38
C THR A 181 17.83 0.52 -5.25
N LEU A 182 16.94 1.48 -5.51
CA LEU A 182 16.42 2.38 -4.47
C LEU A 182 15.70 1.65 -3.34
N SER A 183 14.91 0.62 -3.67
CA SER A 183 14.24 -0.19 -2.66
C SER A 183 15.22 -1.04 -1.86
N ALA A 184 16.30 -1.56 -2.44
CA ALA A 184 17.30 -2.34 -1.71
C ALA A 184 18.16 -1.45 -0.77
N SER A 185 18.58 -0.26 -1.24
CA SER A 185 19.38 0.69 -0.46
C SER A 185 18.58 1.56 0.50
N ALA A 186 17.24 1.52 0.43
CA ALA A 186 16.33 2.36 1.22
C ALA A 186 16.55 3.87 0.99
N GLU A 187 16.72 4.27 -0.26
CA GLU A 187 16.83 5.67 -0.68
C GLU A 187 15.47 6.26 -1.13
N ASP A 188 15.34 7.58 -1.10
CA ASP A 188 14.15 8.37 -1.43
C ASP A 188 14.38 9.35 -2.59
N THR A 189 15.42 9.13 -3.39
CA THR A 189 15.84 10.05 -4.47
C THR A 189 14.80 10.22 -5.60
N ASP A 190 13.84 9.29 -5.73
CA ASP A 190 12.72 9.36 -6.66
C ASP A 190 11.51 10.14 -6.12
N GLY A 191 11.60 10.67 -4.90
CA GLY A 191 10.51 11.38 -4.21
C GLY A 191 9.52 10.47 -3.50
N ASN A 192 9.68 9.15 -3.60
CA ASN A 192 8.91 8.18 -2.81
C ASN A 192 9.60 7.94 -1.46
N PRO A 193 8.85 7.59 -0.39
CA PRO A 193 9.46 7.29 0.90
C PRO A 193 10.46 6.14 0.80
N SER A 194 11.52 6.20 1.61
CA SER A 194 12.50 5.12 1.72
C SER A 194 11.85 3.82 2.18
N GLU A 195 12.33 2.68 1.66
CA GLU A 195 11.79 1.37 2.04
C GLU A 195 12.26 0.98 3.44
N ASN A 196 11.33 0.91 4.38
CA ASN A 196 11.61 0.55 5.77
C ASN A 196 11.55 -0.97 6.03
N SER A 197 10.86 -1.76 5.20
CA SER A 197 10.73 -3.20 5.43
C SER A 197 11.98 -3.96 5.00
N LEU A 198 12.67 -4.59 5.95
CA LEU A 198 13.78 -5.51 5.67
C LEU A 198 13.37 -6.64 4.73
N ARG A 199 12.12 -7.11 4.82
CA ARG A 199 11.59 -8.16 3.97
C ARG A 199 11.49 -7.71 2.51
N VAL A 200 10.99 -6.49 2.27
CA VAL A 200 10.91 -5.92 0.91
C VAL A 200 12.32 -5.62 0.38
N ARG A 201 13.21 -5.06 1.21
CA ARG A 201 14.61 -4.79 0.83
C ARG A 201 15.34 -6.07 0.41
N ALA A 202 15.19 -7.15 1.16
CA ALA A 202 15.79 -8.44 0.85
C ALA A 202 15.22 -9.03 -0.46
N ALA A 203 13.89 -8.95 -0.67
CA ALA A 203 13.26 -9.38 -1.91
C ALA A 203 13.74 -8.55 -3.12
N ALA A 204 13.86 -7.22 -2.95
CA ALA A 204 14.36 -6.32 -3.98
C ALA A 204 15.82 -6.63 -4.32
N ALA A 205 16.69 -6.86 -3.33
CA ALA A 205 18.08 -7.25 -3.55
C ALA A 205 18.18 -8.61 -4.29
N ALA A 206 17.32 -9.57 -3.97
CA ALA A 206 17.25 -10.86 -4.66
C ALA A 206 16.75 -10.73 -6.12
N ALA A 207 15.81 -9.83 -6.40
CA ALA A 207 15.38 -9.52 -7.76
C ALA A 207 16.50 -8.79 -8.54
N LEU A 208 17.19 -7.88 -7.87
CA LEU A 208 18.25 -7.06 -8.45
C LEU A 208 19.46 -7.90 -8.87
N SER A 209 19.83 -8.92 -8.08
CA SER A 209 20.92 -9.84 -8.44
C SER A 209 20.64 -10.60 -9.74
N ARG A 210 19.38 -11.00 -9.96
CA ARG A 210 18.93 -11.64 -11.20
C ARG A 210 18.98 -10.67 -12.38
N CYS A 211 18.46 -9.46 -12.22
CA CYS A 211 18.50 -8.47 -13.30
C CYS A 211 19.91 -7.99 -13.65
N ALA A 212 20.84 -8.00 -12.70
CA ALA A 212 22.25 -7.69 -12.94
C ALA A 212 22.97 -8.76 -13.78
N MET A 213 22.47 -9.99 -13.81
CA MET A 213 23.00 -11.08 -14.63
C MET A 213 22.33 -11.15 -16.01
N ALA A 214 21.17 -10.51 -16.18
CA ALA A 214 20.46 -10.51 -17.45
C ALA A 214 21.25 -9.72 -18.51
N PRO A 215 21.50 -10.30 -19.71
CA PRO A 215 22.15 -9.59 -20.80
C PRO A 215 21.35 -8.34 -21.16
N PRO A 216 22.01 -7.26 -21.63
CA PRO A 216 21.29 -6.10 -22.13
C PRO A 216 20.34 -6.54 -23.23
N GLU A 217 19.07 -6.16 -23.10
CA GLU A 217 18.10 -6.45 -24.14
C GLU A 217 18.53 -5.72 -25.43
N PRO A 218 18.63 -6.42 -26.57
CA PRO A 218 18.89 -5.76 -27.83
C PRO A 218 17.76 -4.77 -28.08
N ILE A 219 18.12 -3.52 -28.39
CA ILE A 219 17.16 -2.47 -28.73
C ILE A 219 16.45 -2.92 -30.00
N LYS A 220 15.29 -3.57 -29.86
CA LYS A 220 14.43 -3.85 -31.00
C LYS A 220 13.82 -2.52 -31.43
N PRO A 221 13.80 -2.21 -32.74
CA PRO A 221 13.10 -1.03 -33.21
C PRO A 221 11.66 -1.11 -32.70
N ARG A 222 11.25 -0.06 -31.97
CA ARG A 222 9.89 0.04 -31.43
C ARG A 222 8.92 -0.22 -32.59
N PRO A 223 8.00 -1.18 -32.48
CA PRO A 223 6.94 -1.34 -33.46
C PRO A 223 6.32 0.04 -33.70
N PRO A 224 6.01 0.42 -34.96
CA PRO A 224 5.38 1.71 -35.23
C PRO A 224 4.19 1.85 -34.30
N GLU A 225 4.16 2.93 -33.51
CA GLU A 225 3.05 3.23 -32.62
C GLU A 225 1.78 3.08 -33.44
N ARG A 226 0.88 2.19 -33.01
CA ARG A 226 -0.45 2.17 -33.61
C ARG A 226 -0.98 3.58 -33.46
N PRO A 227 -1.57 4.18 -34.51
CA PRO A 227 -2.22 5.47 -34.37
C PRO A 227 -3.13 5.37 -33.16
N ASP A 228 -2.84 6.16 -32.13
CA ASP A 228 -3.68 6.19 -30.94
C ASP A 228 -5.11 6.41 -31.44
N PRO A 229 -6.08 5.58 -30.98
CA PRO A 229 -7.49 5.83 -31.30
C PRO A 229 -7.74 7.30 -31.06
N ILE A 230 -8.14 8.04 -32.10
CA ILE A 230 -8.34 9.50 -32.06
C ILE A 230 -9.14 9.75 -30.79
N GLN A 231 -8.46 10.27 -29.74
CA GLN A 231 -9.14 10.53 -28.50
C GLN A 231 -10.18 11.60 -28.85
N PRO A 232 -11.47 11.36 -28.60
CA PRO A 232 -12.50 12.35 -28.86
C PRO A 232 -12.05 13.66 -28.23
N GLU A 233 -12.03 14.71 -29.05
CA GLU A 233 -11.44 16.01 -28.77
C GLU A 233 -11.84 16.44 -27.35
N LEU A 234 -10.88 16.39 -26.43
CA LEU A 234 -11.12 16.66 -25.02
C LEU A 234 -11.63 18.11 -24.92
N PRO A 235 -12.70 18.39 -24.14
CA PRO A 235 -13.18 19.75 -23.93
C PRO A 235 -12.06 20.71 -23.51
N PRO A 236 -12.19 22.01 -23.81
CA PRO A 236 -11.12 23.00 -23.70
C PRO A 236 -10.39 22.90 -22.36
N ALA A 237 -9.05 22.86 -22.46
CA ALA A 237 -8.12 22.62 -21.38
C ALA A 237 -8.54 23.33 -20.09
N ILE A 238 -8.95 22.53 -19.10
CA ILE A 238 -9.07 22.97 -17.72
C ILE A 238 -7.68 23.49 -17.34
N PRO A 239 -7.55 24.69 -16.74
CA PRO A 239 -6.25 25.21 -16.29
C PRO A 239 -5.51 24.13 -15.52
N LEU A 240 -4.27 23.83 -15.93
CA LEU A 240 -3.38 22.89 -15.23
C LEU A 240 -3.26 23.33 -13.77
N GLU A 241 -4.12 22.78 -12.92
CA GLU A 241 -3.96 22.84 -11.48
C GLU A 241 -2.57 22.32 -11.13
N ARG A 242 -1.92 23.00 -10.19
CA ARG A 242 -0.53 22.76 -9.77
C ARG A 242 -0.26 21.26 -9.68
N ILE A 243 0.49 20.73 -10.63
CA ILE A 243 1.01 19.37 -10.54
C ILE A 243 1.83 19.32 -9.26
N ASP A 244 1.49 18.39 -8.36
CA ASP A 244 2.24 18.20 -7.13
C ASP A 244 3.72 17.99 -7.48
N PRO A 245 4.65 18.80 -6.92
CA PRO A 245 6.07 18.72 -7.25
C PRO A 245 6.71 17.38 -6.87
N ALA A 246 5.99 16.52 -6.14
CA ALA A 246 6.38 15.14 -5.89
C ALA A 246 6.23 14.25 -7.14
N VAL A 247 5.11 14.35 -7.87
CA VAL A 247 4.81 13.49 -9.03
C VAL A 247 5.80 13.75 -10.17
N GLY A 248 6.15 15.02 -10.41
CA GLY A 248 7.12 15.39 -11.44
C GLY A 248 8.54 14.87 -11.17
N ARG A 249 8.92 14.67 -9.89
CA ARG A 249 10.26 14.18 -9.53
C ARG A 249 10.44 12.70 -9.88
N THR A 250 9.42 11.88 -9.63
CA THR A 250 9.47 10.43 -9.90
C THR A 250 9.63 10.14 -11.39
N GLU A 251 8.81 10.79 -12.24
CA GLU A 251 8.87 10.59 -13.69
C GLU A 251 10.21 11.05 -14.28
N PHE A 252 10.71 12.22 -13.84
CA PHE A 252 12.02 12.74 -14.26
C PHE A 252 13.18 11.80 -13.88
N TYR A 253 13.13 11.21 -12.69
CA TYR A 253 14.13 10.25 -12.23
C TYR A 253 14.20 9.04 -13.16
N TYR A 254 13.06 8.43 -13.51
CA TYR A 254 13.03 7.24 -14.36
C TYR A 254 13.38 7.52 -15.81
N GLN A 255 13.08 8.70 -16.35
CA GLN A 255 13.58 9.12 -17.67
C GLN A 255 15.11 9.26 -17.68
N THR A 256 15.69 9.75 -16.58
CA THR A 256 17.15 9.82 -16.42
C THR A 256 17.76 8.43 -16.30
N ALA A 257 17.12 7.53 -15.55
CA ALA A 257 17.55 6.13 -15.42
C ALA A 257 17.53 5.40 -16.76
N GLU A 258 16.54 5.64 -17.61
CA GLU A 258 16.44 5.06 -18.95
C GLU A 258 17.64 5.41 -19.85
N ARG A 259 18.09 6.67 -19.78
CA ARG A 259 19.25 7.19 -20.52
C ARG A 259 20.59 6.79 -19.91
N THR A 260 20.60 6.34 -18.66
CA THR A 260 21.82 5.96 -17.96
C THR A 260 22.36 4.65 -18.55
N PRO A 261 23.67 4.57 -18.88
CA PRO A 261 24.25 3.32 -19.37
C PRO A 261 23.99 2.17 -18.39
N ARG A 262 23.47 1.04 -18.90
CA ARG A 262 23.12 -0.13 -18.07
C ARG A 262 24.27 -0.59 -17.18
N ALA A 263 25.52 -0.52 -17.67
CA ALA A 263 26.71 -0.87 -16.90
C ALA A 263 26.84 -0.04 -15.60
N ALA A 264 26.52 1.26 -15.64
CA ALA A 264 26.54 2.12 -14.46
C ALA A 264 25.44 1.75 -13.45
N LEU A 265 24.23 1.44 -13.95
CA LEU A 265 23.13 0.95 -13.11
C LEU A 265 23.45 -0.39 -12.45
N VAL A 266 24.06 -1.33 -13.18
CA VAL A 266 24.48 -2.63 -12.65
C VAL A 266 25.60 -2.48 -11.61
N ALA A 267 26.53 -1.54 -11.80
CA ALA A 267 27.55 -1.24 -10.80
C ALA A 267 26.93 -0.72 -9.50
N ARG A 268 25.99 0.24 -9.58
CA ARG A 268 25.24 0.73 -8.41
C ARG A 268 24.42 -0.38 -7.76
N ALA A 269 23.79 -1.23 -8.57
CA ALA A 269 23.01 -2.36 -8.09
C ALA A 269 23.85 -3.34 -7.25
N ARG A 270 25.07 -3.65 -7.69
CA ARG A 270 26.00 -4.51 -6.91
C ARG A 270 26.38 -3.89 -5.57
N GLN A 271 26.60 -2.57 -5.53
CA GLN A 271 26.85 -1.85 -4.28
C GLN A 271 25.64 -1.92 -3.33
N ALA A 272 24.43 -1.71 -3.86
CA ALA A 272 23.19 -1.81 -3.07
C ALA A 272 22.96 -3.23 -2.50
N ILE A 273 23.26 -4.28 -3.28
CA ILE A 273 23.18 -5.68 -2.80
C ILE A 273 24.19 -5.91 -1.66
N ALA A 274 25.43 -5.43 -1.81
CA ALA A 274 26.44 -5.56 -0.77
C ALA A 274 26.00 -4.86 0.54
N GLN A 275 25.47 -3.63 0.44
CA GLN A 275 24.93 -2.89 1.58
C GLN A 275 23.71 -3.57 2.22
N ALA A 276 22.81 -4.12 1.42
CA ALA A 276 21.65 -4.85 1.94
C ALA A 276 22.08 -6.10 2.71
N SER A 277 23.07 -6.84 2.20
CA SER A 277 23.59 -8.04 2.86
C SER A 277 24.28 -7.74 4.19
N SER A 278 25.05 -6.64 4.28
CA SER A 278 25.69 -6.24 5.53
C SER A 278 24.68 -5.72 6.56
N ALA A 279 23.63 -5.00 6.13
CA ALA A 279 22.57 -4.56 7.01
C ALA A 279 21.79 -5.73 7.65
N SER A 280 21.50 -6.79 6.87
CA SER A 280 20.86 -8.00 7.41
C SER A 280 21.73 -8.70 8.46
N GLN A 281 23.04 -8.81 8.23
CA GLN A 281 23.99 -9.40 9.19
C GLN A 281 24.11 -8.56 10.49
N ALA A 282 24.10 -7.24 10.36
CA ALA A 282 24.12 -6.33 11.52
C ALA A 282 22.85 -6.45 12.37
N SER A 283 21.69 -6.68 11.75
CA SER A 283 20.43 -6.88 12.49
C SER A 283 20.40 -8.20 13.26
N GLU A 284 21.01 -9.25 12.73
CA GLU A 284 21.07 -10.55 13.38
C GLU A 284 21.98 -10.51 14.61
N THR A 285 23.14 -9.83 14.50
CA THR A 285 24.06 -9.67 15.64
C THR A 285 23.51 -8.77 16.75
N ALA A 286 22.77 -7.71 16.41
CA ALA A 286 22.19 -6.80 17.40
C ALA A 286 21.14 -7.44 18.31
N THR A 287 20.48 -8.52 17.86
CA THR A 287 19.40 -9.15 18.64
C THR A 287 19.94 -10.15 19.68
N GLY A 288 21.24 -10.45 19.67
CA GLY A 288 21.88 -11.40 20.61
C GLY A 288 21.28 -12.81 20.58
N MET A 289 20.40 -13.09 19.62
CA MET A 289 19.73 -14.36 19.44
C MET A 289 20.64 -15.20 18.53
N PRO A 290 21.06 -16.39 18.97
CA PRO A 290 21.78 -17.30 18.08
C PRO A 290 20.90 -17.60 16.84
N PRO A 291 21.50 -17.81 15.65
CA PRO A 291 20.78 -18.01 14.40
C PRO A 291 19.80 -19.18 14.50
N LEU A 292 18.48 -18.89 14.51
CA LEU A 292 17.43 -19.86 14.85
C LEU A 292 16.82 -20.62 13.65
N GLY A 293 17.35 -20.46 12.42
CA GLY A 293 16.55 -20.81 11.23
C GLY A 293 17.20 -21.63 10.12
N GLY A 294 18.50 -21.97 10.19
CA GLY A 294 19.18 -22.61 9.05
C GLY A 294 20.18 -23.69 9.40
N GLN A 295 20.43 -23.94 10.68
CA GLN A 295 21.32 -25.02 11.07
C GLN A 295 20.57 -26.34 10.85
N SER A 296 21.02 -27.08 9.84
CA SER A 296 20.72 -28.51 9.73
C SER A 296 20.96 -29.14 11.11
N LEU A 297 20.20 -30.18 11.48
CA LEU A 297 20.53 -30.96 12.69
C LEU A 297 22.00 -31.42 12.66
N PHE A 298 22.59 -31.55 11.46
CA PHE A 298 24.00 -31.81 11.27
C PHE A 298 24.92 -30.64 11.67
N ASP A 299 24.56 -29.38 11.44
CA ASP A 299 25.33 -28.21 11.90
C ASP A 299 25.26 -28.05 13.42
N ILE A 300 24.11 -28.39 14.02
CA ILE A 300 23.99 -28.42 15.48
C ILE A 300 24.91 -29.50 16.06
N VAL A 301 24.92 -30.69 15.45
CA VAL A 301 25.81 -31.79 15.89
C VAL A 301 27.28 -31.47 15.63
N SER A 302 27.63 -30.87 14.49
CA SER A 302 29.01 -30.51 14.17
C SER A 302 29.53 -29.38 15.08
N HIS A 303 28.69 -28.40 15.42
CA HIS A 303 29.03 -27.37 16.41
C HIS A 303 29.03 -27.90 17.86
N ALA A 304 28.23 -28.91 18.19
CA ALA A 304 28.30 -29.58 19.48
C ALA A 304 29.55 -30.47 19.63
N GLN A 305 30.04 -31.04 18.52
CA GLN A 305 31.27 -31.84 18.47
C GLN A 305 32.53 -31.00 18.31
N ALA A 306 32.42 -29.74 17.89
CA ALA A 306 33.53 -28.82 17.92
C ALA A 306 34.05 -28.76 19.35
N PRO A 307 35.34 -29.07 19.60
CA PRO A 307 35.89 -29.08 20.93
C PRO A 307 35.63 -27.70 21.52
N LYS A 308 34.79 -27.66 22.56
CA LYS A 308 34.51 -26.44 23.32
C LYS A 308 35.87 -25.80 23.57
N PRO A 309 36.15 -24.59 23.04
CA PRO A 309 37.44 -23.96 23.24
C PRO A 309 37.64 -23.95 24.74
N SER A 310 38.56 -24.79 25.21
CA SER A 310 38.91 -24.90 26.60
C SER A 310 39.34 -23.50 26.96
N ALA A 311 38.50 -22.80 27.72
CA ALA A 311 38.82 -21.54 28.34
C ALA A 311 40.18 -21.76 28.97
N THR A 312 41.22 -21.25 28.32
CA THR A 312 42.59 -21.46 28.74
C THR A 312 42.67 -20.71 30.06
N PRO A 313 42.80 -21.40 31.20
CA PRO A 313 43.25 -20.72 32.40
C PRO A 313 44.70 -20.30 32.12
N ASP A 314 45.16 -19.23 32.74
CA ASP A 314 46.58 -18.86 32.80
C ASP A 314 47.15 -18.14 31.57
N GLY A 315 46.55 -17.00 31.25
CA GLY A 315 47.36 -15.81 30.98
C GLY A 315 47.55 -15.07 32.31
N PRO A 316 48.79 -14.67 32.71
CA PRO A 316 48.98 -13.85 33.89
C PRO A 316 48.11 -12.61 33.75
N ALA A 317 47.40 -12.28 34.83
CA ALA A 317 46.61 -11.07 34.96
C ALA A 317 47.38 -9.89 34.33
N ARG A 318 47.02 -9.54 33.09
CA ARG A 318 47.28 -8.19 32.63
C ARG A 318 46.34 -7.36 33.46
N ASP A 319 46.92 -6.59 34.37
CA ASP A 319 46.33 -5.37 34.88
C ASP A 319 45.69 -4.67 33.68
N VAL A 320 44.39 -4.90 33.54
CA VAL A 320 43.55 -3.98 32.82
C VAL A 320 43.60 -2.77 33.71
N ASP A 321 44.47 -1.83 33.37
CA ASP A 321 44.34 -0.43 33.72
C ASP A 321 42.87 -0.11 33.48
N VAL A 322 42.08 -0.18 34.55
CA VAL A 322 40.77 0.42 34.60
C VAL A 322 41.09 1.88 34.34
N PRO A 323 40.68 2.47 33.19
CA PRO A 323 40.77 3.90 33.08
C PRO A 323 39.98 4.43 34.27
N ASN A 324 40.73 4.97 35.23
CA ASN A 324 40.23 5.77 36.30
C ASN A 324 39.26 6.75 35.63
N PHE A 325 37.97 6.61 35.92
CA PHE A 325 37.00 7.67 35.67
C PHE A 325 37.32 8.80 36.65
N ALA A 326 38.52 9.37 36.50
CA ALA A 326 38.83 10.72 36.87
C ALA A 326 37.76 11.56 36.18
N GLN A 327 36.87 12.09 37.02
CA GLN A 327 36.15 13.34 36.84
C GLN A 327 35.96 13.71 35.37
N ALA A 328 34.75 13.44 34.88
CA ALA A 328 34.24 14.07 33.68
C ALA A 328 34.69 15.55 33.68
N PRO A 329 35.37 16.03 32.63
CA PRO A 329 35.72 17.44 32.54
C PRO A 329 34.41 18.22 32.68
N LYS A 330 34.37 19.07 33.71
CA LYS A 330 33.33 20.07 33.89
C LYS A 330 33.09 20.71 32.51
N PRO A 331 31.86 20.64 31.97
CA PRO A 331 31.59 21.17 30.65
C PRO A 331 32.07 22.62 30.60
N PRO A 332 32.76 23.05 29.53
CA PRO A 332 33.10 24.44 29.37
C PRO A 332 31.82 25.23 29.56
N ALA A 333 31.86 26.19 30.48
CA ALA A 333 30.75 27.07 30.76
C ALA A 333 30.21 27.56 29.43
N THR A 334 29.01 27.09 29.07
CA THR A 334 28.24 27.68 27.99
C THR A 334 28.25 29.18 28.26
N PRO A 335 28.72 30.03 27.32
CA PRO A 335 28.59 31.46 27.49
C PRO A 335 27.11 31.69 27.79
N THR A 336 26.86 32.26 28.97
CA THR A 336 25.57 32.73 29.43
C THR A 336 24.88 33.35 28.23
N ALA A 337 23.95 32.58 27.65
CA ALA A 337 23.03 33.09 26.66
C ALA A 337 22.28 34.16 27.43
N THR A 338 22.64 35.41 27.12
CA THR A 338 21.93 36.59 27.56
C THR A 338 20.45 36.27 27.39
N PRO A 339 19.60 36.49 28.40
CA PRO A 339 18.17 36.28 28.25
C PRO A 339 17.76 37.08 27.02
N ARG A 340 17.47 36.36 25.93
CA ARG A 340 16.92 36.94 24.72
C ARG A 340 15.58 37.46 25.18
N THR A 341 15.54 38.75 25.46
CA THR A 341 14.34 39.51 25.70
C THR A 341 13.40 39.08 24.59
N VAL A 342 12.35 38.34 24.94
CA VAL A 342 11.20 38.18 24.09
C VAL A 342 10.69 39.59 23.94
N ALA A 343 11.15 40.27 22.90
CA ALA A 343 10.57 41.49 22.42
C ALA A 343 9.12 41.10 22.12
N ARG A 344 8.27 41.41 23.09
CA ARG A 344 6.84 41.57 22.94
C ARG A 344 6.64 42.27 21.61
N SER A 345 6.25 41.52 20.58
CA SER A 345 5.83 42.08 19.31
C SER A 345 4.77 43.13 19.64
N GLN A 346 5.13 44.37 19.36
CA GLN A 346 4.21 45.49 19.44
C GLN A 346 3.00 45.14 18.56
N PRO A 347 1.77 45.43 19.02
CA PRO A 347 0.61 45.37 18.13
C PRO A 347 0.83 46.35 16.98
N ALA A 348 0.73 45.85 15.75
CA ALA A 348 0.73 46.69 14.55
C ALA A 348 -0.41 47.74 14.67
N PRO A 349 -0.20 48.96 14.14
CA PRO A 349 -1.19 50.02 14.22
C PRO A 349 -2.48 49.62 13.48
N ALA A 350 -3.60 49.98 14.10
CA ALA A 350 -4.95 49.81 13.58
C ALA A 350 -5.06 50.37 12.16
N VAL A 351 -5.14 49.47 11.17
CA VAL A 351 -5.64 49.83 9.84
C VAL A 351 -7.15 49.76 9.89
N ALA A 352 -7.75 50.85 9.44
CA ALA A 352 -9.16 51.18 9.55
C ALA A 352 -10.08 50.07 9.05
N ALA A 353 -11.19 49.93 9.76
CA ALA A 353 -12.34 49.13 9.39
C ALA A 353 -12.88 49.56 8.01
N ALA A 354 -13.03 48.57 7.13
CA ALA A 354 -13.84 48.64 5.92
C ALA A 354 -14.67 47.33 5.83
N PRO A 355 -15.84 47.37 5.19
CA PRO A 355 -17.05 46.74 5.71
C PRO A 355 -17.13 45.23 5.51
N THR A 356 -17.76 44.58 6.49
CA THR A 356 -18.28 43.21 6.44
C THR A 356 -19.23 43.03 5.26
N GLY A 357 -18.71 42.49 4.16
CA GLY A 357 -19.49 41.86 3.10
C GLY A 357 -19.80 40.42 3.49
N GLY A 358 -21.09 40.08 3.55
CA GLY A 358 -21.58 38.77 3.99
C GLY A 358 -20.99 37.62 3.17
N VAL A 359 -20.52 36.61 3.90
CA VAL A 359 -20.15 35.31 3.33
C VAL A 359 -21.45 34.63 2.89
N ALA A 360 -21.70 34.64 1.58
CA ALA A 360 -22.74 33.83 0.97
C ALA A 360 -22.43 32.35 1.25
N SER A 361 -23.41 31.67 1.83
CA SER A 361 -23.41 30.22 1.98
C SER A 361 -23.45 29.59 0.58
N ASP A 362 -22.31 29.07 0.13
CA ASP A 362 -22.22 28.19 -1.02
C ASP A 362 -22.97 26.89 -0.70
N GLN A 363 -24.24 26.85 -1.07
CA GLN A 363 -24.95 25.59 -1.28
C GLN A 363 -24.36 24.93 -2.54
N PRO A 364 -24.07 23.61 -2.52
CA PRO A 364 -23.66 22.91 -3.72
C PRO A 364 -24.81 22.98 -4.74
N ALA A 365 -24.50 23.54 -5.91
CA ALA A 365 -25.41 23.60 -7.04
C ALA A 365 -25.97 22.20 -7.32
N LYS A 366 -27.30 22.07 -7.25
CA LYS A 366 -28.03 20.86 -7.67
C LYS A 366 -27.60 20.53 -9.10
N ALA A 367 -26.97 19.37 -9.28
CA ALA A 367 -26.65 18.83 -10.58
C ALA A 367 -27.94 18.75 -11.42
N LYS A 368 -27.99 19.48 -12.53
CA LYS A 368 -29.08 19.37 -13.51
C LYS A 368 -29.09 17.95 -14.04
N THR A 369 -30.22 17.27 -13.85
CA THR A 369 -30.41 15.91 -14.34
C THR A 369 -30.51 15.92 -15.86
N LEU A 370 -30.04 14.85 -16.50
CA LEU A 370 -29.97 14.67 -17.96
C LEU A 370 -31.32 14.87 -18.70
N LYS A 371 -32.43 14.86 -17.96
CA LYS A 371 -33.77 15.21 -18.47
C LYS A 371 -33.96 16.70 -18.77
N ASP A 372 -33.28 17.59 -18.03
CA ASP A 372 -33.41 19.05 -18.23
C ASP A 372 -32.71 19.53 -19.51
N LEU A 373 -31.71 18.78 -19.99
CA LEU A 373 -31.03 19.04 -21.26
C LEU A 373 -31.84 18.59 -22.48
N PHE A 374 -32.77 17.63 -22.34
CA PHE A 374 -33.54 17.13 -23.48
C PHE A 374 -34.74 18.02 -23.84
N ILE A 375 -35.24 18.84 -22.90
CA ILE A 375 -36.40 19.71 -23.13
C ILE A 375 -36.00 21.01 -23.87
N GLN A 376 -34.74 21.47 -23.79
CA GLN A 376 -34.31 22.69 -24.48
C GLN A 376 -34.06 22.52 -25.99
N SER A 377 -34.01 21.29 -26.51
CA SER A 377 -33.70 21.02 -27.93
C SER A 377 -34.92 21.01 -28.87
N THR A 378 -36.15 21.21 -28.39
CA THR A 378 -37.36 21.08 -29.23
C THR A 378 -38.16 22.37 -29.42
N GLY A 379 -37.64 23.51 -28.97
CA GLY A 379 -38.34 24.81 -29.04
C GLY A 379 -37.66 25.86 -29.90
N ALA A 380 -37.57 25.65 -31.22
CA ALA A 380 -37.40 26.74 -32.19
C ALA A 380 -37.93 26.30 -33.56
N ARG A 381 -39.10 26.83 -33.94
CA ARG A 381 -39.55 27.02 -35.33
C ARG A 381 -39.76 28.50 -35.53
#